data_AF-A0AAW4UGQ6-F1
#
_entry.id   AF-A0AAW4UGQ6-F1
#
_cell.length_a   1.000
_cell.length_b   1.000
_cell.length_c   1.000
_cell.angle_alpha   90.00
_cell.angle_beta   90.00
_cell.angle_gamma   90.00
#
_symmetry.space_group_name_H-M   'P 1'
#
loop_
_entity.id
_entity.type
_entity.pdbx_description
1 polymer ?
#
loop_
_entity_poly.entity_id
_entity_poly.type
_entity_poly.pdbx_seq_one_letter_code
_entity_poly.pdbx_strand_id
1 'polypeptide(L)'
;MTYNDMLNLVLALPFDTMKEVYSNGKQSLLIYRPSTLSKRFKNYDINTNFQIFLKIGDDKPFKPNHLRLLIDLKLRAREIPQSRIELLTAFDKIFYGAEPLKAISPLTHINFTQYINPIDITAVLAQLFIIEQNIGYGNKSTFNPPSLYIHGWIRTFIASDQEIDQIVYRICRNTPPTVKYTCQDNKNHPEYNPNAKLLWYIN
;
A
#
# COMPACT_ATOMS: atom_id res chain seq x y z
N MET A 1 3.33 7.40 11.91
CA MET A 1 2.63 8.66 11.54
C MET A 1 1.26 8.33 10.98
N THR A 2 0.23 9.15 11.23
CA THR A 2 -1.09 8.92 10.60
C THR A 2 -1.03 9.22 9.10
N TYR A 3 -2.08 8.85 8.35
CA TYR A 3 -2.15 9.14 6.91
C TYR A 3 -2.00 10.65 6.63
N ASN A 4 -2.72 11.50 7.37
CA ASN A 4 -2.70 12.95 7.17
C ASN A 4 -1.32 13.55 7.50
N ASP A 5 -0.66 13.06 8.56
CA ASP A 5 0.69 13.53 8.91
C ASP A 5 1.70 13.19 7.80
N MET A 6 1.65 11.96 7.29
CA MET A 6 2.53 11.51 6.21
C MET A 6 2.24 12.25 4.91
N LEU A 7 0.95 12.46 4.57
CA LEU A 7 0.55 13.22 3.39
C LEU A 7 1.07 14.66 3.46
N ASN A 8 0.91 15.34 4.60
CA ASN A 8 1.41 16.69 4.80
C ASN A 8 2.94 16.75 4.67
N LEU A 9 3.65 15.76 5.23
CA LEU A 9 5.10 15.64 5.09
C LEU A 9 5.51 15.48 3.62
N VAL A 10 4.80 14.65 2.85
CA VAL A 10 5.05 14.45 1.41
C VAL A 10 4.81 15.74 0.63
N LEU A 11 3.68 16.42 0.84
CA LEU A 11 3.33 17.64 0.10
C LEU A 11 4.26 18.81 0.41
N ALA A 12 4.76 18.88 1.66
CA ALA A 12 5.70 19.90 2.11
C ALA A 12 7.17 19.58 1.78
N LEU A 13 7.48 18.37 1.27
CA LEU A 13 8.85 17.99 0.94
C LEU A 13 9.36 18.86 -0.21
N PRO A 14 10.51 19.57 -0.05
CA PRO A 14 11.12 20.31 -1.14
C PRO A 14 11.53 19.39 -2.29
N PHE A 15 11.51 19.91 -3.51
CA PHE A 15 12.02 19.17 -4.65
C PHE A 15 13.50 18.83 -4.48
N ASP A 16 13.89 17.72 -5.10
CA ASP A 16 15.24 17.17 -5.13
C ASP A 16 15.86 16.83 -3.77
N THR A 17 15.01 16.74 -2.73
CA THR A 17 15.42 16.35 -1.38
C THR A 17 14.95 14.94 -1.07
N MET A 18 15.89 14.06 -0.74
CA MET A 18 15.59 12.72 -0.22
C MET A 18 15.34 12.83 1.29
N LYS A 19 14.23 12.29 1.78
CA LYS A 19 13.90 12.28 3.21
C LYS A 19 13.56 10.88 3.69
N GLU A 20 14.24 10.42 4.75
CA GLU A 20 13.84 9.22 5.46
C GLU A 20 12.58 9.50 6.30
N VAL A 21 11.58 8.63 6.19
CA VAL A 21 10.30 8.76 6.91
C VAL A 21 10.08 7.67 7.94
N TYR A 22 10.82 6.56 7.83
CA TYR A 22 10.80 5.47 8.78
C TYR A 22 12.05 4.60 8.65
N SER A 23 12.57 4.12 9.78
CA SER A 23 13.68 3.17 9.84
C SER A 23 13.50 2.26 11.05
N ASN A 24 13.82 0.99 10.88
CA ASN A 24 13.91 0.01 11.97
C ASN A 24 15.36 -0.40 12.26
N GLY A 25 16.33 0.40 11.79
CA GLY A 25 17.77 0.14 11.94
C GLY A 25 18.35 -0.84 10.93
N LYS A 26 17.52 -1.68 10.27
CA LYS A 26 17.96 -2.59 9.20
C LYS A 26 17.44 -2.18 7.83
N GLN A 27 16.23 -1.69 7.77
CA GLN A 27 15.61 -1.18 6.56
C GLN A 27 15.09 0.23 6.82
N SER A 28 15.12 1.06 5.79
CA SER A 28 14.51 2.39 5.86
C SER A 28 13.72 2.75 4.62
N LEU A 29 12.64 3.50 4.84
CA LEU A 29 11.78 4.02 3.81
C LEU A 29 12.07 5.50 3.65
N LEU A 30 12.32 5.88 2.40
CA LEU A 30 12.65 7.24 2.03
C LEU A 30 11.69 7.74 0.95
N ILE A 31 11.48 9.05 0.90
CA ILE A 31 10.65 9.71 -0.10
C ILE A 31 11.41 10.82 -0.81
N TYR A 32 11.07 11.04 -2.08
CA TYR A 32 11.72 12.01 -2.95
C TYR A 32 10.73 12.62 -3.93
N ARG A 33 10.88 13.92 -4.20
CA ARG A 33 10.10 14.64 -5.20
C ARG A 33 11.05 15.21 -6.25
N PRO A 34 11.14 14.64 -7.45
CA PRO A 34 12.03 15.16 -8.49
C PRO A 34 11.51 16.48 -9.07
N SER A 35 12.38 17.49 -9.21
CA SER A 35 12.06 18.73 -9.95
C SER A 35 12.07 18.56 -11.47
N THR A 36 12.66 17.47 -11.97
CA THR A 36 12.81 17.24 -13.40
C THR A 36 12.05 15.98 -13.79
N LEU A 37 11.10 16.14 -14.71
CA LEU A 37 10.36 15.02 -15.29
C LEU A 37 11.19 14.39 -16.41
N SER A 38 11.11 13.07 -16.56
CA SER A 38 11.73 12.43 -17.72
C SER A 38 11.01 12.86 -19.00
N LYS A 39 11.70 12.79 -20.15
CA LYS A 39 11.12 13.18 -21.46
C LYS A 39 9.78 12.48 -21.76
N ARG A 40 9.60 11.25 -21.25
CA ARG A 40 8.37 10.46 -21.39
C ARG A 40 7.17 11.06 -20.64
N PHE A 41 7.42 11.82 -19.58
CA PHE A 41 6.41 12.39 -18.68
C PHE A 41 6.35 13.92 -18.76
N LYS A 42 6.72 14.51 -19.90
CA LYS A 42 6.75 15.98 -20.11
C LYS A 42 5.43 16.71 -19.79
N ASN A 43 4.30 16.02 -19.82
CA ASN A 43 2.97 16.57 -19.53
C ASN A 43 2.43 16.17 -18.14
N TYR A 44 3.26 15.54 -17.30
CA TYR A 44 2.85 15.12 -15.95
C TYR A 44 2.91 16.31 -15.00
N ASP A 45 2.00 16.38 -14.02
CA ASP A 45 2.10 17.40 -12.99
C ASP A 45 3.28 17.08 -12.08
N ILE A 46 4.26 17.98 -12.05
CA ILE A 46 5.45 17.84 -11.22
C ILE A 46 5.10 17.78 -9.73
N ASN A 47 4.01 18.42 -9.31
CA ASN A 47 3.59 18.45 -7.92
C ASN A 47 3.09 17.08 -7.45
N THR A 48 2.61 16.25 -8.37
CA THR A 48 2.17 14.88 -8.10
C THR A 48 3.30 13.85 -8.25
N ASN A 49 4.50 14.27 -8.63
CA ASN A 49 5.67 13.40 -8.81
C ASN A 49 6.29 13.04 -7.45
N PHE A 50 5.77 11.97 -6.87
CA PHE A 50 6.20 11.41 -5.58
C PHE A 50 6.85 10.06 -5.81
N GLN A 51 8.05 9.85 -5.25
CA GLN A 51 8.80 8.60 -5.37
C GLN A 51 9.10 8.02 -4.00
N ILE A 52 8.88 6.72 -3.87
CA ILE A 52 9.18 5.94 -2.67
C ILE A 52 10.45 5.13 -2.93
N PHE A 53 11.34 5.10 -1.95
CA PHE A 53 12.55 4.30 -1.95
C PHE A 53 12.61 3.44 -0.69
N LEU A 54 13.19 2.25 -0.85
CA LEU A 54 13.52 1.32 0.21
C LEU A 54 15.04 1.13 0.22
N LYS A 55 15.64 1.24 1.41
CA LYS A 55 17.04 0.91 1.68
C LYS A 55 17.09 -0.32 2.58
N ILE A 56 18.02 -1.24 2.30
CA ILE A 56 18.25 -2.45 3.09
C ILE A 56 19.73 -2.47 3.47
N GLY A 57 20.03 -2.47 4.77
CA GLY A 57 21.40 -2.37 5.27
C GLY A 57 22.12 -1.15 4.72
N ASP A 58 23.32 -1.37 4.19
CA ASP A 58 24.16 -0.34 3.57
C ASP A 58 23.99 -0.24 2.05
N ASP A 59 23.08 -1.02 1.46
CA ASP A 59 22.85 -1.00 0.01
C ASP A 59 22.31 0.33 -0.48
N LYS A 60 22.49 0.58 -1.79
CA LYS A 60 21.90 1.75 -2.45
C LYS A 60 20.37 1.66 -2.41
N PRO A 61 19.65 2.74 -2.03
CA PRO A 61 18.19 2.77 -2.08
C PRO A 61 17.65 2.47 -3.48
N PHE A 62 16.57 1.69 -3.56
CA PHE A 62 15.88 1.36 -4.80
C PHE A 62 14.38 1.66 -4.68
N LYS A 63 13.66 1.71 -5.81
CA LYS A 63 12.21 1.96 -5.84
C LYS A 63 11.45 0.65 -5.72
N PRO A 64 10.84 0.32 -4.57
CA PRO A 64 9.95 -0.84 -4.50
C PRO A 64 8.71 -0.58 -5.37
N ASN A 65 8.14 -1.64 -5.93
CA ASN A 65 6.85 -1.56 -6.62
C ASN A 65 5.73 -2.16 -5.76
N HIS A 66 4.49 -1.98 -6.19
CA HIS A 66 3.31 -2.51 -5.49
C HIS A 66 3.34 -4.04 -5.35
N LEU A 67 3.90 -4.78 -6.32
CA LEU A 67 4.00 -6.24 -6.26
C LEU A 67 4.81 -6.73 -5.06
N ARG A 68 5.87 -6.03 -4.65
CA ARG A 68 6.66 -6.40 -3.45
C ARG A 68 5.77 -6.45 -2.20
N LEU A 69 4.96 -5.42 -2.00
CA LEU A 69 4.00 -5.37 -0.88
C LEU A 69 2.98 -6.51 -0.98
N LEU A 70 2.38 -6.68 -2.16
CA LEU A 70 1.32 -7.66 -2.37
C LEU A 70 1.81 -9.11 -2.16
N ILE A 71 2.99 -9.42 -2.70
CA ILE A 71 3.62 -10.73 -2.53
C ILE A 71 3.99 -10.97 -1.06
N ASP A 72 4.57 -9.99 -0.36
CA ASP A 72 4.89 -10.10 1.06
C ASP A 72 3.66 -10.50 1.89
N LEU A 73 2.52 -9.85 1.63
CA LEU A 73 1.27 -10.13 2.32
C LEU A 73 0.69 -11.51 2.00
N LYS A 74 0.78 -11.95 0.74
CA LYS A 74 0.36 -13.30 0.36
C LYS A 74 1.23 -14.38 0.99
N LEU A 75 2.54 -14.16 1.09
CA LEU A 75 3.46 -15.09 1.75
C LEU A 75 3.08 -15.28 3.22
N ARG A 76 2.86 -14.18 3.95
CA ARG A 76 2.41 -14.19 5.35
C ARG A 76 1.07 -14.89 5.53
N ALA A 77 0.08 -14.55 4.71
CA ALA A 77 -1.26 -15.13 4.75
C ALA A 77 -1.30 -16.62 4.37
N ARG A 78 -0.34 -17.08 3.55
CA ARG A 78 -0.16 -18.48 3.18
C ARG A 78 0.56 -19.26 4.28
N GLU A 79 1.61 -18.68 4.87
CA GLU A 79 2.41 -19.32 5.92
C GLU A 79 1.57 -19.59 7.17
N ILE A 80 0.80 -18.60 7.62
CA ILE A 80 -0.02 -18.70 8.83
C ILE A 80 -1.46 -18.28 8.48
N PRO A 81 -2.29 -19.19 7.94
CA PRO A 81 -3.65 -18.88 7.51
C PRO A 81 -4.55 -18.29 8.60
N GLN A 82 -4.30 -18.64 9.87
CA GLN A 82 -5.04 -18.12 11.01
C GLN A 82 -4.84 -16.61 11.21
N SER A 83 -3.71 -16.06 10.76
CA SER A 83 -3.40 -14.63 10.86
C SER A 83 -4.13 -13.77 9.82
N ARG A 84 -4.85 -14.37 8.85
CA ARG A 84 -5.51 -13.65 7.75
C ARG A 84 -6.44 -12.54 8.25
N ILE A 85 -7.25 -12.82 9.27
CA ILE A 85 -8.18 -11.83 9.84
C ILE A 85 -7.43 -10.65 10.46
N GLU A 86 -6.33 -10.91 11.19
CA GLU A 86 -5.52 -9.85 11.78
C GLU A 86 -4.78 -9.03 10.71
N LEU A 87 -4.25 -9.68 9.67
CA LEU A 87 -3.66 -9.01 8.52
C LEU A 87 -4.67 -8.10 7.83
N LEU A 88 -5.83 -8.63 7.45
CA LEU A 88 -6.88 -7.83 6.81
C LEU A 88 -7.31 -6.66 7.69
N THR A 89 -7.51 -6.90 8.99
CA THR A 89 -7.88 -5.86 9.96
C THR A 89 -6.83 -4.75 10.01
N ALA A 90 -5.55 -5.11 10.09
CA ALA A 90 -4.47 -4.13 10.17
C ALA A 90 -4.39 -3.27 8.90
N PHE A 91 -4.45 -3.89 7.72
CA PHE A 91 -4.33 -3.16 6.46
C PHE A 91 -5.60 -2.38 6.08
N ASP A 92 -6.79 -2.83 6.49
CA ASP A 92 -8.01 -2.01 6.43
C ASP A 92 -7.88 -0.78 7.33
N LYS A 93 -7.42 -0.94 8.57
CA LYS A 93 -7.19 0.19 9.49
C LYS A 93 -6.22 1.22 8.90
N ILE A 94 -5.13 0.76 8.28
CA ILE A 94 -4.17 1.64 7.58
C ILE A 94 -4.86 2.40 6.44
N PHE A 95 -5.67 1.71 5.63
CA PHE A 95 -6.43 2.33 4.54
C PHE A 95 -7.43 3.38 5.05
N TYR A 96 -8.09 3.12 6.18
CA TYR A 96 -8.98 4.07 6.84
C TYR A 96 -8.26 5.15 7.67
N GLY A 97 -6.93 5.26 7.54
CA GLY A 97 -6.14 6.38 8.07
C GLY A 97 -5.49 6.15 9.43
N ALA A 98 -5.59 4.95 10.00
CA ALA A 98 -4.89 4.62 11.24
C ALA A 98 -3.36 4.70 11.06
N GLU A 99 -2.67 4.97 12.16
CA GLU A 99 -1.21 4.95 12.22
C GLU A 99 -0.70 3.51 11.97
N PRO A 100 0.22 3.28 11.02
CA PRO A 100 0.59 1.93 10.60
C PRO A 100 1.13 1.04 11.70
N LEU A 101 2.02 1.53 12.57
CA LEU A 101 2.64 0.72 13.62
C LEU A 101 1.64 0.33 14.70
N LYS A 102 0.67 1.20 15.01
CA LYS A 102 -0.48 0.88 15.87
C LYS A 102 -1.41 -0.14 15.21
N ALA A 103 -1.65 0.00 13.90
CA ALA A 103 -2.56 -0.90 13.19
C ALA A 103 -2.04 -2.34 13.14
N ILE A 104 -0.72 -2.53 13.02
CA ILE A 104 -0.08 -3.85 13.04
C ILE A 104 0.31 -4.34 14.43
N SER A 105 0.03 -3.61 15.51
CA SER A 105 0.41 -4.05 16.86
C SER A 105 -0.14 -5.44 17.24
N PRO A 106 -1.34 -5.88 16.78
CA PRO A 106 -1.78 -7.24 17.00
C PRO A 106 -0.90 -8.28 16.30
N LEU A 107 -0.23 -7.95 15.19
CA LEU A 107 0.57 -8.90 14.40
C LEU A 107 1.98 -9.12 14.96
N THR A 108 2.45 -8.31 15.91
CA THR A 108 3.86 -8.32 16.36
C THR A 108 4.23 -9.58 17.16
N HIS A 109 3.24 -10.28 17.72
CA HIS A 109 3.44 -11.56 18.41
C HIS A 109 3.59 -12.73 17.43
N ILE A 110 3.26 -12.53 16.15
CA ILE A 110 3.29 -13.59 15.14
C ILE A 110 4.67 -13.62 14.49
N ASN A 111 5.35 -14.76 14.64
CA ASN A 111 6.65 -14.98 14.02
C ASN A 111 6.51 -15.53 12.60
N PHE A 112 6.33 -14.65 11.63
CA PHE A 112 6.38 -15.02 10.20
C PHE A 112 7.83 -15.30 9.79
N THR A 113 8.06 -16.40 9.07
CA THR A 113 9.35 -16.77 8.47
C THR A 113 9.37 -16.54 6.97
N GLN A 114 8.20 -16.53 6.30
CA GLN A 114 8.06 -16.23 4.89
C GLN A 114 7.65 -14.77 4.69
N TYR A 115 8.65 -13.90 4.58
CA TYR A 115 8.44 -12.48 4.29
C TYR A 115 9.58 -11.91 3.45
N ILE A 116 9.29 -10.83 2.74
CA ILE A 116 10.25 -10.01 2.01
C ILE A 116 10.72 -8.84 2.88
N ASN A 117 9.78 -8.20 3.58
CA ASN A 117 10.05 -7.07 4.47
C ASN A 117 9.55 -7.38 5.88
N PRO A 118 10.23 -6.90 6.94
CA PRO A 118 9.64 -6.83 8.28
C PRO A 118 8.26 -6.15 8.27
N ILE A 119 7.35 -6.58 9.14
CA ILE A 119 5.93 -6.20 9.08
C ILE A 119 5.71 -4.69 9.27
N ASP A 120 6.56 -4.05 10.07
CA ASP A 120 6.61 -2.60 10.27
C ASP A 120 6.92 -1.85 8.97
N ILE A 121 7.94 -2.29 8.22
CA ILE A 121 8.28 -1.76 6.90
C ILE A 121 7.13 -1.99 5.93
N THR A 122 6.52 -3.18 5.91
CA THR A 122 5.37 -3.50 5.06
C THR A 122 4.18 -2.57 5.36
N ALA A 123 3.89 -2.29 6.63
CA ALA A 123 2.80 -1.41 7.06
C ALA A 123 3.01 0.04 6.61
N VAL A 124 4.19 0.59 6.85
CA VAL A 124 4.52 1.96 6.44
C VAL A 124 4.59 2.07 4.91
N LEU A 125 5.12 1.06 4.22
CA LEU A 125 5.15 1.01 2.76
C LEU A 125 3.74 0.98 2.16
N ALA A 126 2.79 0.27 2.77
CA ALA A 126 1.39 0.29 2.35
C ALA A 126 0.78 1.68 2.47
N GLN A 127 1.01 2.40 3.58
CA GLN A 127 0.56 3.78 3.73
C GLN A 127 1.14 4.68 2.64
N LEU A 128 2.44 4.55 2.34
CA LEU A 128 3.10 5.33 1.28
C LEU A 128 2.51 5.04 -0.10
N PHE A 129 2.22 3.78 -0.45
CA PHE A 129 1.57 3.45 -1.72
C PHE A 129 0.12 3.92 -1.81
N ILE A 130 -0.63 3.96 -0.70
CA ILE A 130 -1.97 4.56 -0.65
C ILE A 130 -1.87 6.06 -0.96
N ILE A 131 -0.90 6.77 -0.35
CA ILE A 131 -0.63 8.18 -0.61
C ILE A 131 -0.22 8.40 -2.08
N GLU A 132 0.70 7.59 -2.60
CA GLU A 132 1.15 7.64 -4.00
C GLU A 132 -0.03 7.51 -4.98
N GLN A 133 -0.92 6.56 -4.74
CA GLN A 133 -2.10 6.38 -5.59
C GLN A 133 -3.05 7.58 -5.53
N ASN A 134 -3.31 8.12 -4.33
CA ASN A 134 -4.18 9.28 -4.19
C ASN A 134 -3.60 10.55 -4.83
N ILE A 135 -2.29 10.79 -4.70
CA ILE A 135 -1.61 11.93 -5.33
C ILE A 135 -1.49 11.74 -6.85
N GLY A 136 -1.02 10.56 -7.28
CA GLY A 136 -0.55 10.34 -8.65
C GLY A 136 -1.63 9.94 -9.65
N TYR A 137 -2.75 9.37 -9.19
CA TYR A 137 -3.79 8.83 -10.08
C TYR A 137 -5.10 9.63 -10.14
N GLY A 138 -5.30 10.64 -9.27
CA GLY A 138 -6.36 11.65 -9.36
C GLY A 138 -7.65 11.22 -10.09
N ASN A 139 -8.04 11.99 -11.12
CA ASN A 139 -9.25 11.74 -11.94
C ASN A 139 -9.12 10.59 -12.95
N LYS A 140 -7.99 9.87 -13.00
CA LYS A 140 -7.75 8.79 -13.97
C LYS A 140 -8.18 7.42 -13.45
N SER A 141 -8.41 7.29 -12.14
CA SER A 141 -8.90 6.05 -11.55
C SER A 141 -10.41 5.93 -11.72
N THR A 142 -10.89 4.73 -12.02
CA THR A 142 -12.32 4.38 -11.95
C THR A 142 -12.80 4.19 -10.51
N PHE A 143 -11.87 4.12 -9.56
CA PHE A 143 -12.14 4.04 -8.13
C PHE A 143 -12.11 5.41 -7.46
N ASN A 144 -12.98 5.60 -6.48
CA ASN A 144 -12.97 6.77 -5.60
C ASN A 144 -13.07 6.31 -4.13
N PRO A 145 -11.99 6.44 -3.34
CA PRO A 145 -10.71 7.11 -3.67
C PRO A 145 -9.83 6.29 -4.64
N PRO A 146 -8.88 6.92 -5.36
CA PRO A 146 -7.97 6.23 -6.28
C PRO A 146 -7.17 5.09 -5.63
N SER A 147 -6.75 5.27 -4.37
CA SER A 147 -6.03 4.25 -3.59
C SER A 147 -6.80 2.96 -3.35
N LEU A 148 -8.12 2.94 -3.58
CA LEU A 148 -8.92 1.72 -3.46
C LEU A 148 -8.49 0.65 -4.47
N TYR A 149 -7.86 1.03 -5.59
CA TYR A 149 -7.26 0.06 -6.52
C TYR A 149 -6.20 -0.80 -5.82
N ILE A 150 -5.20 -0.18 -5.17
CA ILE A 150 -4.14 -0.93 -4.48
C ILE A 150 -4.69 -1.62 -3.22
N HIS A 151 -5.62 -0.99 -2.52
CA HIS A 151 -6.20 -1.58 -1.32
C HIS A 151 -7.07 -2.81 -1.61
N GLY A 152 -7.86 -2.78 -2.69
CA GLY A 152 -8.57 -3.95 -3.18
C GLY A 152 -7.63 -5.10 -3.54
N TRP A 153 -6.44 -4.79 -4.09
CA TRP A 153 -5.40 -5.78 -4.32
C TRP A 153 -4.77 -6.31 -3.02
N ILE A 154 -4.50 -5.46 -2.02
CA ILE A 154 -4.06 -5.89 -0.68
C ILE A 154 -5.03 -6.91 -0.10
N ARG A 155 -6.33 -6.59 -0.10
CA ARG A 155 -7.40 -7.52 0.35
C ARG A 155 -7.39 -8.81 -0.45
N THR A 156 -7.26 -8.73 -1.77
CA THR A 156 -7.20 -9.91 -2.65
C THR A 156 -5.99 -10.80 -2.32
N PHE A 157 -4.79 -10.25 -2.15
CA PHE A 157 -3.58 -11.02 -1.87
C PHE A 157 -3.60 -11.66 -0.47
N ILE A 158 -4.24 -11.04 0.52
CA ILE A 158 -4.37 -11.63 1.85
C ILE A 158 -5.49 -12.68 1.90
N ALA A 159 -6.66 -12.39 1.31
CA ALA A 159 -7.87 -13.20 1.49
C ALA A 159 -8.08 -14.31 0.45
N SER A 160 -7.47 -14.22 -0.73
CA SER A 160 -7.72 -15.18 -1.82
C SER A 160 -7.04 -16.53 -1.56
N ASP A 161 -7.76 -17.62 -1.77
CA ASP A 161 -7.20 -18.98 -1.79
C ASP A 161 -6.51 -19.32 -3.13
N GLN A 162 -6.59 -18.44 -4.14
CA GLN A 162 -5.87 -18.63 -5.39
C GLN A 162 -4.35 -18.65 -5.16
N GLU A 163 -3.64 -19.45 -5.95
CA GLU A 163 -2.18 -19.48 -5.92
C GLU A 163 -1.57 -18.15 -6.38
N ILE A 164 -0.35 -17.88 -5.89
CA ILE A 164 0.35 -16.61 -6.12
C ILE A 164 0.48 -16.28 -7.61
N ASP A 165 0.77 -17.28 -8.45
CA ASP A 165 0.92 -17.10 -9.91
C ASP A 165 -0.37 -16.59 -10.57
N GLN A 166 -1.52 -17.11 -10.14
CA GLN A 166 -2.82 -16.70 -10.69
C GLN A 166 -3.12 -15.24 -10.34
N ILE A 167 -2.84 -14.84 -9.10
CA ILE A 167 -3.11 -13.48 -8.63
C ILE A 167 -2.12 -12.49 -9.27
N VAL A 168 -0.82 -12.84 -9.32
CA VAL A 168 0.23 -12.02 -9.97
C VAL A 168 -0.07 -11.83 -11.45
N TYR A 169 -0.47 -12.89 -12.15
CA TYR A 169 -0.84 -12.80 -13.56
C TYR A 169 -1.97 -11.78 -13.80
N ARG A 170 -3.01 -11.78 -12.95
CA ARG A 170 -4.15 -10.85 -13.08
C ARG A 170 -3.73 -9.38 -12.93
N ILE A 171 -2.97 -9.05 -11.89
CA ILE A 171 -2.52 -7.67 -11.67
C ILE A 171 -1.54 -7.21 -12.76
N CYS A 172 -0.65 -8.09 -13.24
CA CYS A 172 0.26 -7.79 -14.34
C CYS A 172 -0.46 -7.55 -15.68
N ARG A 173 -1.67 -8.08 -15.86
CA ARG A 173 -2.55 -7.77 -17.00
C ARG A 173 -3.41 -6.52 -16.80
N ASN A 174 -3.15 -5.72 -15.76
CA ASN A 174 -3.94 -4.55 -15.38
C ASN A 174 -5.42 -4.87 -15.15
N THR A 175 -5.72 -6.11 -14.73
CA THR A 175 -7.08 -6.46 -14.29
C THR A 175 -7.36 -5.69 -12.99
N PRO A 176 -8.56 -5.14 -12.78
CA PRO A 176 -8.90 -4.57 -11.48
C PRO A 176 -9.02 -5.67 -10.39
N PRO A 177 -8.85 -5.32 -9.11
CA PRO A 177 -9.18 -6.23 -8.02
C PRO A 177 -10.66 -6.61 -8.08
N THR A 178 -11.01 -7.77 -7.52
CA THR A 178 -12.39 -8.25 -7.57
C THR A 178 -13.34 -7.28 -6.85
N VAL A 179 -14.50 -7.02 -7.44
CA VAL A 179 -15.51 -6.06 -6.93
C VAL A 179 -15.89 -6.33 -5.47
N LYS A 180 -15.96 -7.60 -5.06
CA LYS A 180 -16.24 -7.97 -3.66
C LYS A 180 -15.30 -7.34 -2.62
N TYR A 181 -14.10 -6.92 -3.02
CA TYR A 181 -13.12 -6.28 -2.12
C TYR A 181 -13.13 -4.76 -2.20
N THR A 182 -13.96 -4.15 -3.05
CA THR A 182 -13.96 -2.71 -3.29
C THR A 182 -15.35 -2.06 -3.30
N CYS A 183 -16.42 -2.82 -3.54
CA CYS A 183 -17.75 -2.27 -3.79
C CYS A 183 -18.29 -1.34 -2.68
N GLN A 184 -18.14 -1.70 -1.40
CA GLN A 184 -18.65 -0.85 -0.32
C GLN A 184 -17.76 0.36 -0.01
N ASP A 185 -16.50 0.38 -0.47
CA ASP A 185 -15.58 1.50 -0.27
C ASP A 185 -15.45 2.43 -1.49
N ASN A 186 -15.95 2.00 -2.65
CA ASN A 186 -15.86 2.76 -3.89
C ASN A 186 -17.05 3.72 -4.00
N LYS A 187 -16.84 5.03 -3.81
CA LYS A 187 -17.88 6.07 -3.95
C LYS A 187 -18.56 6.11 -5.32
N ASN A 188 -17.94 5.51 -6.34
CA ASN A 188 -18.51 5.42 -7.68
C ASN A 188 -19.38 4.15 -7.88
N HIS A 189 -19.46 3.25 -6.90
CA HIS A 189 -20.18 1.99 -7.01
C HIS A 189 -21.56 2.08 -6.33
N PRO A 190 -22.62 1.43 -6.87
CA PRO A 190 -23.95 1.46 -6.27
C PRO A 190 -24.03 0.91 -4.84
N GLU A 191 -23.17 -0.05 -4.50
CA GLU A 191 -23.09 -0.63 -3.15
C GLU A 191 -22.23 0.18 -2.16
N TYR A 192 -21.76 1.38 -2.54
CA TYR A 192 -20.97 2.23 -1.66
C TYR A 192 -21.67 2.43 -0.32
N ASN A 193 -20.98 2.14 0.78
CA ASN A 193 -21.50 2.25 2.12
C ASN A 193 -20.46 2.90 3.04
N PRO A 194 -20.58 4.20 3.36
CA PRO A 194 -19.65 4.87 4.26
C PRO A 194 -19.67 4.31 5.69
N ASN A 195 -20.70 3.53 6.04
CA ASN A 195 -20.87 2.88 7.33
C ASN A 195 -20.55 1.37 7.28
N ALA A 196 -19.86 0.91 6.22
CA ALA A 196 -19.45 -0.48 6.10
C ALA A 196 -18.61 -0.90 7.32
N LYS A 197 -18.92 -2.05 7.90
CA LYS A 197 -18.14 -2.60 9.02
C LYS A 197 -16.77 -3.04 8.53
N LEU A 198 -15.78 -3.03 9.40
CA LEU A 198 -14.47 -3.61 9.11
C LEU A 198 -14.64 -5.05 8.60
N LEU A 199 -13.86 -5.44 7.58
CA LEU A 199 -13.94 -6.77 6.96
C LEU A 199 -15.30 -7.14 6.34
N TRP A 200 -16.10 -6.16 5.90
CA TRP A 200 -17.42 -6.37 5.27
C TRP A 200 -17.44 -7.37 4.10
N TYR A 201 -16.27 -7.68 3.52
CA TYR A 201 -16.06 -8.56 2.36
C TYR A 201 -15.65 -10.01 2.73
N ILE A 202 -15.67 -10.39 4.01
CA ILE A 202 -15.24 -11.72 4.50
C ILE A 202 -16.42 -12.67 4.79
N ASN A 203 -17.64 -12.31 4.39
CA ASN A 203 -18.83 -13.15 4.55
C ASN A 203 -19.05 -14.13 3.40
#